data_AF-A0A1V6A903-F1
#
_entry.id   AF-A0A1V6A903-F1
#
_cell.length_a   1.000
_cell.length_b   1.000
_cell.length_c   1.000
_cell.angle_alpha   90.00
_cell.angle_beta   90.00
_cell.angle_gamma   90.00
#
_symmetry.space_group_name_H-M   'P 1'
#
loop_
_entity.id
_entity.type
_entity.pdbx_description
1 polymer ?
#
loop_
_entity_poly.entity_id
_entity_poly.type
_entity_poly.pdbx_seq_one_letter_code
_entity_poly.pdbx_strand_id
1 'polypeptide(L)'
;MLKGGLLLYGRYGFSIRPTVDIDVLFSGDLDERGPDIDMIREIAKIVHPDGITFIADLIKPHGRESNRMGAPVRIDIPWRFVGLNASGSTILDVGVRDIVVPEPQMIDLPV
;
A
#
# COMPACT_ATOMS: atom_id res chain seq x y z
N MET A 1 -6.70 4.29 -4.81
CA MET A 1 -6.71 5.74 -4.52
C MET A 1 -6.02 5.97 -3.19
N LEU A 2 -5.04 6.86 -3.12
CA LEU A 2 -4.28 7.12 -1.90
C LEU A 2 -5.12 7.89 -0.87
N LYS A 3 -5.01 7.54 0.42
CA LYS A 3 -5.62 8.28 1.54
C LYS A 3 -4.64 8.34 2.73
N GLY A 4 -5.14 8.81 3.87
CA GLY A 4 -4.43 8.68 5.14
C GLY A 4 -3.14 9.49 5.24
N GLY A 5 -2.20 9.01 6.05
CA GLY A 5 -0.97 9.73 6.37
C GLY A 5 -0.06 9.96 5.16
N LEU A 6 0.01 8.99 4.24
CA LEU A 6 0.91 9.07 3.08
C LEU A 6 0.44 10.13 2.07
N LEU A 7 -0.88 10.29 1.89
CA LEU A 7 -1.45 11.39 1.11
C LEU A 7 -1.05 12.76 1.70
N LEU A 8 -1.19 12.91 3.01
CA LEU A 8 -0.81 14.15 3.69
C LEU A 8 0.71 14.40 3.60
N TYR A 9 1.52 13.34 3.69
CA TYR A 9 2.98 13.43 3.55
C TYR A 9 3.37 13.89 2.15
N GLY A 10 2.78 13.29 1.12
CA GLY A 10 3.02 13.69 -0.27
C GLY A 10 2.67 15.14 -0.55
N ARG A 11 1.68 15.71 0.16
CA ARG A 11 1.20 17.08 -0.03
C ARG A 11 1.93 18.13 0.80
N TYR A 12 2.36 17.79 2.01
CA TYR A 12 2.88 18.74 3.00
C TYR A 12 4.32 18.44 3.46
N GLY A 13 4.92 17.37 2.96
CA GLY A 13 6.27 16.93 3.30
C GLY A 13 6.45 16.68 4.81
N PHE A 14 7.61 17.10 5.34
CA PHE A 14 7.99 16.92 6.75
C PHE A 14 7.24 17.79 7.75
N SER A 15 6.29 18.63 7.30
CA SER A 15 5.45 19.41 8.23
C SER A 15 4.39 18.55 8.94
N ILE A 16 4.23 17.29 8.51
CA ILE A 16 3.36 16.31 9.15
C ILE A 16 4.16 15.16 9.79
N ARG A 17 3.50 14.37 10.65
CA ARG A 17 4.09 13.16 11.24
C ARG A 17 4.48 12.16 10.13
N PRO A 18 5.70 11.59 10.15
CA PRO A 18 6.06 10.49 9.27
C PRO A 18 5.11 9.29 9.42
N THR A 19 4.77 8.67 8.30
CA THR A 19 4.01 7.42 8.26
C THR A 19 4.84 6.31 7.63
N VAL A 20 4.65 5.09 8.10
CA VAL A 20 5.22 3.87 7.51
C VAL A 20 4.17 3.06 6.76
N ASP A 21 2.89 3.38 6.98
CA ASP A 21 1.75 2.68 6.40
C ASP A 21 1.31 3.35 5.10
N ILE A 22 0.87 2.52 4.16
CA ILE A 22 0.26 2.94 2.91
C ILE A 22 -1.24 2.67 3.03
N ASP A 23 -2.04 3.73 3.05
CA ASP A 23 -3.50 3.60 3.06
C ASP A 23 -4.07 3.85 1.66
N VAL A 24 -4.84 2.90 1.14
CA VAL A 24 -5.54 3.08 -0.14
C VAL A 24 -7.01 2.69 -0.05
N LEU A 25 -7.80 3.26 -0.95
CA LEU A 25 -9.14 2.80 -1.29
C LEU A 25 -9.12 2.08 -2.62
N PHE A 26 -9.87 0.99 -2.68
CA PHE A 26 -9.97 0.12 -3.85
C PHE A 26 -11.40 -0.34 -4.09
N SER A 27 -11.78 -0.47 -5.35
CA SER A 27 -13.14 -0.85 -5.76
C SER A 27 -13.28 -2.32 -6.18
N GLY A 28 -12.17 -3.04 -6.35
CA GLY A 28 -12.16 -4.47 -6.68
C GLY A 28 -12.22 -5.37 -5.43
N ASP A 29 -11.88 -6.64 -5.62
CA ASP A 29 -11.96 -7.68 -4.59
C ASP A 29 -10.57 -8.29 -4.36
N LEU A 30 -9.99 -7.98 -3.19
CA LEU A 30 -8.64 -8.42 -2.82
C LEU A 30 -8.62 -9.85 -2.28
N ASP A 31 -8.89 -10.80 -3.17
CA ASP A 31 -8.69 -12.23 -2.91
C ASP A 31 -7.22 -12.63 -3.16
N GLU A 32 -6.70 -13.56 -2.36
CA GLU A 32 -5.28 -13.98 -2.37
C GLU A 32 -4.77 -14.46 -3.75
N ARG A 33 -5.67 -15.03 -4.56
CA ARG A 33 -5.40 -15.53 -5.90
C ARG A 33 -6.12 -14.73 -7.00
N GLY A 34 -6.57 -13.53 -6.65
CA GLY A 34 -7.29 -12.63 -7.54
C GLY A 34 -6.35 -11.75 -8.37
N PRO A 35 -6.84 -11.22 -9.50
CA PRO A 35 -6.06 -10.35 -10.39
C PRO A 35 -5.55 -9.08 -9.69
N ASP A 36 -6.24 -8.63 -8.64
CA ASP A 36 -5.91 -7.42 -7.89
C ASP A 36 -4.65 -7.58 -7.03
N ILE A 37 -4.42 -8.77 -6.45
CA ILE A 37 -3.17 -9.07 -5.74
C ILE A 37 -2.02 -9.27 -6.73
N ASP A 38 -2.27 -9.89 -7.88
CA ASP A 38 -1.25 -10.06 -8.91
C ASP A 38 -0.77 -8.70 -9.45
N MET A 39 -1.68 -7.72 -9.61
CA MET A 39 -1.30 -6.35 -9.94
C MET A 39 -0.33 -5.76 -8.90
N ILE A 40 -0.58 -5.96 -7.59
CA ILE A 40 0.32 -5.46 -6.53
C ILE A 40 1.69 -6.15 -6.62
N ARG A 41 1.71 -7.46 -6.89
CA ARG A 41 2.96 -8.22 -7.10
C ARG A 41 3.73 -7.70 -8.30
N GLU A 42 3.06 -7.38 -9.40
CA GLU A 42 3.70 -6.80 -10.59
C GLU A 42 4.28 -5.42 -10.30
N ILE A 43 3.56 -4.55 -9.57
CA ILE A 43 4.08 -3.24 -9.15
C ILE A 43 5.33 -3.42 -8.27
N ALA A 44 5.31 -4.37 -7.33
CA ALA A 44 6.44 -4.64 -6.44
C ALA A 44 7.70 -5.16 -7.17
N LYS A 45 7.58 -5.65 -8.41
CA LYS A 45 8.73 -6.05 -9.25
C LYS A 45 9.43 -4.87 -9.90
N ILE A 46 8.86 -3.66 -9.86
CA ILE A 46 9.49 -2.46 -10.40
C ILE A 46 10.75 -2.16 -9.59
N VAL A 47 11.90 -2.17 -10.25
CA VAL A 47 13.19 -1.85 -9.63
C VAL A 47 13.43 -0.35 -9.70
N HIS A 48 13.70 0.26 -8.56
CA HIS A 48 14.07 1.66 -8.43
C HIS A 48 15.47 1.78 -7.78
N PRO A 49 16.32 2.75 -8.16
CA PRO A 49 17.69 2.86 -7.65
C PRO A 49 17.77 3.50 -6.26
N ASP A 50 16.88 3.11 -5.35
CA ASP A 50 16.87 3.53 -3.93
C ASP A 50 17.50 2.49 -3.00
N GLY A 51 17.96 1.36 -3.55
CA GLY A 51 18.59 0.28 -2.79
C GLY A 51 17.60 -0.62 -2.07
N ILE A 52 16.30 -0.51 -2.33
CA ILE A 52 15.27 -1.41 -1.79
C ILE A 52 14.84 -2.40 -2.87
N THR A 53 14.59 -3.64 -2.47
CA THR A 53 13.95 -4.65 -3.33
C THR A 53 12.79 -5.28 -2.58
N PHE A 54 11.60 -5.20 -3.15
CA PHE A 54 10.43 -5.90 -2.64
C PHE A 54 10.48 -7.38 -3.00
N ILE A 55 9.94 -8.23 -2.13
CA ILE A 55 9.88 -9.69 -2.32
C ILE A 55 8.48 -10.05 -2.79
N ALA A 56 8.20 -9.83 -4.07
CA ALA A 56 6.86 -9.93 -4.66
C ALA A 56 6.17 -11.28 -4.39
N ASP A 57 6.91 -12.39 -4.42
CA ASP A 57 6.37 -13.74 -4.21
C ASP A 57 5.83 -13.97 -2.79
N LEU A 58 6.22 -13.12 -1.82
CA LEU A 58 5.76 -13.19 -0.44
C LEU A 58 4.57 -12.26 -0.15
N ILE A 59 4.16 -11.44 -1.12
CA ILE A 59 3.02 -10.53 -0.97
C ILE A 59 1.73 -11.34 -0.99
N LYS A 60 0.97 -11.22 0.10
CA LYS A 60 -0.35 -11.83 0.24
C LYS A 60 -1.22 -10.98 1.19
N PRO A 61 -2.54 -10.94 0.97
CA PRO A 61 -3.44 -10.31 1.91
C PRO A 61 -3.51 -11.14 3.20
N HIS A 62 -3.52 -10.45 4.33
CA HIS A 62 -4.01 -11.01 5.57
C HIS A 62 -5.52 -11.15 5.48
N GLY A 63 -6.04 -12.19 6.12
CA GLY A 63 -7.49 -12.29 6.32
C GLY A 63 -8.03 -11.02 6.96
N ARG A 64 -9.28 -10.66 6.66
CA ARG A 64 -9.91 -9.45 7.22
C ARG A 64 -9.81 -9.50 8.75
N GLU A 65 -9.20 -8.49 9.36
CA GLU A 65 -8.95 -8.43 10.82
C GLU A 65 -10.24 -8.53 11.66
N SER A 66 -11.41 -8.37 11.05
CA SER A 66 -12.70 -8.68 11.67
C SER A 66 -13.71 -9.20 10.66
N ASN A 67 -14.64 -10.05 11.11
CA ASN A 67 -15.85 -10.43 10.36
C ASN A 67 -16.81 -9.24 10.13
N ARG A 68 -16.36 -8.00 10.35
CA ARG A 68 -17.15 -6.80 10.14
C ARG A 68 -17.14 -6.47 8.65
N MET A 69 -18.33 -6.33 8.05
CA MET A 69 -18.44 -5.75 6.71
C MET A 69 -17.73 -4.39 6.68
N GLY A 70 -16.86 -4.19 5.68
CA GLY A 70 -16.10 -2.95 5.50
C GLY A 70 -14.77 -2.88 6.25
N ALA A 71 -14.32 -3.95 6.93
CA ALA A 71 -12.96 -3.98 7.47
C ALA A 71 -11.91 -3.92 6.34
N PRO A 72 -10.83 -3.14 6.50
CA PRO A 72 -9.77 -3.07 5.50
C PRO A 72 -9.07 -4.43 5.34
N VAL A 73 -8.57 -4.68 4.13
CA VAL A 73 -7.69 -5.80 3.84
C VAL A 73 -6.26 -5.32 4.04
N ARG A 74 -5.56 -5.90 5.00
CA ARG A 74 -4.16 -5.62 5.28
C ARG A 74 -3.27 -6.49 4.41
N ILE A 75 -2.27 -5.90 3.77
CA ILE A 75 -1.31 -6.61 2.91
C ILE A 75 0.09 -6.29 3.41
N ASP A 76 0.87 -7.34 3.70
CA ASP A 76 2.31 -7.19 3.93
C ASP A 76 3.05 -7.08 2.61
N ILE A 77 3.95 -6.10 2.50
CA ILE A 77 4.86 -5.94 1.37
C ILE A 77 6.29 -6.08 1.89
N PRO A 78 6.84 -7.30 1.91
CA PRO A 78 8.19 -7.55 2.40
C PRO A 78 9.24 -6.91 1.50
N TRP A 79 10.30 -6.39 2.10
CA TRP A 79 11.42 -5.78 1.40
C TRP A 79 12.76 -6.12 2.05
N ARG A 80 13.83 -5.91 1.28
CA ARG A 80 15.22 -6.01 1.73
C ARG A 80 16.06 -4.89 1.13
N PHE A 81 17.12 -4.50 1.82
CA PHE A 81 18.14 -3.61 1.27
C PHE A 81 19.12 -4.39 0.40
N VAL A 82 19.49 -3.80 -0.74
CA VAL A 82 20.53 -4.33 -1.62
C VAL A 82 21.89 -4.12 -0.96
N GLY A 83 22.67 -5.19 -0.81
CA GLY A 83 24.02 -5.13 -0.25
C GLY A 83 24.10 -4.99 1.27
N LEU A 84 22.97 -4.97 1.98
CA LEU A 84 22.90 -4.96 3.44
C LEU A 84 22.07 -6.15 3.94
N ASN A 85 22.43 -6.70 5.10
CA ASN A 85 21.63 -7.73 5.76
C ASN A 85 20.50 -7.09 6.59
N ALA A 86 19.65 -6.30 5.92
CA ALA A 86 18.52 -5.60 6.53
C ALA A 86 17.26 -5.86 5.70
N SER A 87 16.18 -6.23 6.38
CA SER A 87 14.88 -6.54 5.79
C SER A 87 13.75 -6.05 6.68
N GLY A 88 12.55 -5.93 6.11
CA GLY A 88 11.35 -5.52 6.81
C GLY A 88 10.10 -5.76 5.98
N SER A 89 8.99 -5.17 6.42
CA SER A 89 7.71 -5.16 5.70
C SER A 89 7.12 -3.76 5.75
N THR A 90 6.47 -3.36 4.68
CA THR A 90 5.61 -2.18 4.63
C THR A 90 4.16 -2.64 4.61
N ILE A 91 3.32 -2.02 5.43
CA ILE A 91 1.90 -2.35 5.52
C ILE A 91 1.14 -1.55 4.47
N LEU A 92 0.35 -2.24 3.66
CA LEU A 92 -0.64 -1.67 2.77
C LEU A 92 -2.04 -2.01 3.30
N ASP A 93 -2.73 -1.01 3.83
CA ASP A 93 -4.11 -1.14 4.29
C ASP A 93 -5.07 -0.68 3.20
N VAL A 94 -5.92 -1.61 2.75
CA VAL A 94 -6.84 -1.36 1.64
C VAL A 94 -8.29 -1.33 2.12
N GLY A 95 -8.90 -0.15 2.10
CA GLY A 95 -10.35 0.01 2.23
C GLY A 95 -11.04 -0.44 0.96
N VAL A 96 -12.01 -1.34 1.07
CA VAL A 96 -12.71 -1.94 -0.08
C VAL A 96 -14.13 -1.40 -0.15
N ARG A 97 -14.52 -0.86 -1.32
CA ARG A 97 -15.88 -0.34 -1.60
C ARG A 97 -16.35 0.77 -0.64
N ASP A 98 -15.43 1.58 -0.15
CA ASP A 98 -15.75 2.76 0.66
C ASP A 98 -16.40 3.87 -0.19
N ILE A 99 -17.31 4.63 0.43
CA ILE A 99 -17.89 5.84 -0.15
C ILE A 99 -16.84 6.95 -0.14
N VAL A 100 -16.58 7.56 -1.30
CA VAL A 100 -15.61 8.64 -1.46
C VAL A 100 -16.33 9.96 -1.68
N VAL A 101 -16.25 10.85 -0.68
CA VAL A 101 -16.82 12.20 -0.72
C VAL A 101 -15.84 13.17 -0.06
N PRO A 102 -15.44 14.29 -0.72
CA PRO A 102 -15.76 14.68 -2.10
C PRO A 102 -15.15 13.71 -3.12
N GLU A 103 -15.38 13.96 -4.42
CA GLU A 103 -14.79 13.15 -5.49
C GLU A 103 -13.25 13.07 -5.39
N PRO A 104 -12.64 11.98 -5.91
CA PRO A 104 -11.19 11.82 -5.88
C PRO A 104 -10.47 12.99 -6.56
N GLN A 105 -9.41 13.49 -5.92
CA GLN A 105 -8.60 14.57 -6.47
C GLN A 105 -7.34 14.02 -7.12
N MET A 106 -7.03 14.55 -8.31
CA MET A 106 -5.73 14.33 -8.95
C MET A 106 -4.70 15.25 -8.29
N ILE A 107 -3.54 14.70 -7.95
CA ILE A 107 -2.40 15.42 -7.43
C ILE A 107 -1.15 14.99 -8.17
N ASP A 108 -0.25 15.93 -8.43
CA ASP A 108 1.10 15.63 -8.90
C ASP A 108 2.00 15.42 -7.69
N LEU A 109 2.82 14.37 -7.71
CA LEU A 109 3.79 14.05 -6.66
C LEU A 109 5.21 13.98 -7.25
N PRO A 110 6.24 14.39 -6.49
CA PRO A 110 6.17 15.07 -5.18
C PRO A 110 5.70 16.52 -5.33
N VAL A 111 4.99 17.05 -4.32
CA VAL A 111 4.63 18.48 -4.25
C VAL A 111 5.82 19.32 -3.82
#